data_AF-A0A4Y2NBY8-F1
#
_entry.id   AF-A0A4Y2NBY8-F1
#
_cell.length_a   1.000
_cell.length_b   1.000
_cell.length_c   1.000
_cell.angle_alpha   90.00
_cell.angle_beta   90.00
_cell.angle_gamma   90.00
#
_symmetry.space_group_name_H-M   'P 1'
#
loop_
_entity.id
_entity.type
_entity.pdbx_description
1 polymer ?
#
loop_
_entity_poly.entity_id
_entity_poly.type
_entity_poly.pdbx_seq_one_letter_code
_entity_poly.pdbx_strand_id
1 'polypeptide(L)'
;MGKIELTSKQAVAINQAGAIRLMLEDSKFVFWLTVFHNIMPDVDVLYNQLQKTRTVSALIRKQVKVFQQLLENERKKMDTVTKEMSASYETSRKRKRGNIHINRVVAATEMLSRIK
;
A
#
# COMPACT_ATOMS: atom_id res chain seq x y z
N MET A 1 6.03 32.90 21.77
CA MET A 1 4.93 31.94 21.49
C MET A 1 5.13 31.11 20.21
N GLY A 2 5.58 31.68 19.09
CA GLY A 2 5.63 30.96 17.80
C GLY A 2 6.55 29.72 17.69
N LYS A 3 7.70 29.66 18.38
CA LYS A 3 8.61 28.49 18.30
C LYS A 3 8.00 27.21 18.88
N ILE A 4 7.27 27.32 20.00
CA ILE A 4 6.68 26.17 20.71
C ILE A 4 5.51 25.58 19.90
N GLU A 5 4.73 26.45 19.26
CA GLU A 5 3.63 26.04 18.38
C GLU A 5 4.14 25.35 17.11
N LEU A 6 5.23 25.86 16.51
CA LEU A 6 5.88 25.25 15.34
C LEU A 6 6.46 23.86 15.66
N THR A 7 7.15 23.70 16.80
CA THR A 7 7.68 22.39 17.20
C THR A 7 6.57 21.39 17.54
N SER A 8 5.47 21.85 18.12
CA SER A 8 4.28 21.01 18.38
C SER A 8 3.64 20.53 17.07
N LYS A 9 3.42 21.42 16.09
CA LYS A 9 2.89 21.06 14.76
C LYS A 9 3.81 20.09 14.02
N GLN A 10 5.13 20.29 14.12
CA GLN A 10 6.12 19.38 13.53
C GLN A 10 6.05 17.98 14.17
N ALA A 11 5.94 17.90 15.49
CA ALA A 11 5.81 16.62 16.19
C ALA A 11 4.53 15.87 15.79
N VAL A 12 3.40 16.58 15.65
CA VAL A 12 2.14 16.00 15.16
C VAL A 12 2.30 15.44 13.74
N ALA A 13 2.91 16.21 12.83
CA ALA A 13 3.14 15.76 11.46
C ALA A 13 4.05 14.51 11.38
N ILE A 14 5.11 14.46 12.19
CA ILE A 14 6.02 13.30 12.28
C ILE A 14 5.25 12.06 12.75
N ASN A 15 4.41 12.20 13.79
CA ASN A 15 3.64 11.09 14.32
C ASN A 15 2.61 10.57 13.31
N GLN A 16 1.92 11.47 12.60
CA GLN A 16 0.96 11.11 11.55
C GLN A 16 1.65 10.40 10.38
N ALA A 17 2.77 10.94 9.89
CA ALA A 17 3.55 10.30 8.83
C ALA A 17 4.08 8.93 9.27
N GLY A 18 4.49 8.80 10.54
CA GLY A 18 4.89 7.53 11.15
C GLY A 18 3.76 6.51 11.17
N ALA A 19 2.55 6.92 11.58
CA ALA A 19 1.37 6.06 11.59
C ALA A 19 0.98 5.59 10.19
N ILE A 20 0.99 6.49 9.18
CA ILE A 20 0.75 6.15 7.78
C ILE A 20 1.78 5.14 7.28
N ARG A 21 3.07 5.34 7.59
CA ARG A 21 4.13 4.39 7.22
C ARG A 21 3.89 3.01 7.83
N LEU A 22 3.52 2.94 9.11
CA LEU A 22 3.22 1.67 9.78
C LEU A 22 2.01 0.97 9.15
N MET A 23 1.00 1.73 8.74
CA MET A 23 -0.18 1.21 8.03
C MET A 23 0.19 0.69 6.63
N LEU A 24 1.09 1.38 5.92
CA LEU A 24 1.62 0.93 4.61
C LEU A 24 2.64 -0.21 4.73
N GLU A 25 3.16 -0.50 5.91
CA GLU A 25 3.99 -1.69 6.19
C GLU A 25 3.14 -2.90 6.62
N ASP A 26 1.86 -2.70 6.97
CA ASP A 26 0.94 -3.78 7.32
C ASP A 26 0.54 -4.59 6.08
N SER A 27 0.87 -5.88 6.10
CA SER A 27 0.65 -6.77 4.95
C SER A 27 -0.82 -6.95 4.60
N LYS A 28 -1.73 -6.90 5.58
CA LYS A 28 -3.17 -6.99 5.32
C LYS A 28 -3.68 -5.72 4.66
N PHE A 29 -3.23 -4.56 5.11
CA PHE A 29 -3.59 -3.29 4.49
C PHE A 29 -3.10 -3.19 3.05
N VAL A 30 -1.82 -3.48 2.79
CA VAL A 30 -1.24 -3.45 1.44
C VAL A 30 -1.93 -4.45 0.50
N PHE A 31 -2.30 -5.63 1.01
CA PHE A 31 -3.06 -6.62 0.25
C PHE A 31 -4.39 -6.04 -0.23
N TRP A 32 -5.20 -5.53 0.69
CA TRP A 32 -6.50 -4.96 0.34
C TRP A 32 -6.37 -3.73 -0.54
N LEU A 33 -5.38 -2.87 -0.29
CA LEU A 33 -5.09 -1.71 -1.13
C LEU A 33 -4.78 -2.13 -2.58
N THR A 34 -4.01 -3.20 -2.76
CA THR A 34 -3.67 -3.74 -4.09
C THR A 34 -4.90 -4.32 -4.79
N VAL A 35 -5.73 -5.06 -4.05
CA VAL A 35 -6.99 -5.60 -4.56
C VAL A 35 -7.92 -4.46 -5.02
N PHE A 36 -8.07 -3.41 -4.22
CA PHE A 36 -8.90 -2.25 -4.59
C PHE A 36 -8.31 -1.48 -5.77
N HIS A 37 -6.99 -1.33 -5.85
CA HIS A 37 -6.32 -0.68 -6.96
C HIS A 37 -6.61 -1.39 -8.29
N ASN A 38 -6.62 -2.73 -8.30
CA ASN A 38 -6.92 -3.50 -9.50
C ASN A 38 -8.40 -3.45 -9.90
N ILE A 39 -9.31 -3.35 -8.92
CA ILE A 39 -10.76 -3.34 -9.16
C ILE A 39 -11.28 -1.94 -9.57
N MET A 40 -10.65 -0.87 -9.07
CA MET A 40 -11.14 0.50 -9.29
C MET A 40 -11.34 0.89 -10.77
N PRO A 41 -10.41 0.59 -11.70
CA PRO A 41 -10.61 0.89 -13.11
C PRO A 41 -11.88 0.25 -13.69
N ASP A 42 -12.20 -0.99 -13.30
CA ASP A 42 -13.41 -1.68 -13.75
C ASP A 42 -14.68 -1.04 -13.19
N VAL A 43 -14.62 -0.56 -11.93
CA VAL A 43 -15.72 0.17 -11.28
C VAL A 43 -15.96 1.51 -11.98
N ASP A 44 -14.89 2.23 -12.32
CA ASP A 44 -14.98 3.51 -13.04
C ASP A 44 -15.56 3.31 -14.45
N VAL A 45 -15.14 2.26 -15.16
CA VAL A 45 -15.70 1.89 -16.46
C VAL A 45 -17.20 1.60 -16.34
N LEU A 46 -17.61 0.82 -15.34
CA LEU A 46 -19.02 0.52 -15.10
C LEU A 46 -19.81 1.79 -14.78
N TYR A 47 -19.29 2.64 -13.90
CA TYR A 47 -19.91 3.91 -13.54
C TYR A 47 -20.16 4.79 -14.76
N ASN A 48 -19.12 4.99 -15.59
CA ASN A 48 -19.19 5.77 -16.82
C ASN A 48 -20.19 5.18 -17.83
N GLN A 49 -20.36 3.86 -17.86
CA GLN A 49 -21.34 3.20 -18.72
C GLN A 49 -22.77 3.40 -18.23
N LEU A 50 -22.98 3.42 -16.90
CA LEU A 50 -24.29 3.59 -16.28
C LEU A 50 -24.79 5.04 -16.34
N GLN A 51 -23.88 6.03 -16.33
CA GLN A 51 -24.22 7.45 -16.36
C GLN A 51 -24.76 7.93 -17.73
N LYS A 52 -24.60 7.13 -18.80
CA LYS A 52 -25.06 7.52 -20.15
C LYS A 52 -26.59 7.64 -20.19
N THR A 53 -27.10 8.78 -20.66
CA THR A 53 -28.53 9.18 -20.69
C THR A 53 -29.50 8.18 -21.35
N ARG A 54 -28.99 7.25 -22.18
CA ARG A 54 -29.76 6.21 -22.89
C ARG A 54 -29.47 4.81 -22.32
N THR A 55 -29.78 4.59 -21.05
CA THR A 55 -29.55 3.28 -20.41
C THR A 55 -30.76 2.36 -20.61
N VAL A 56 -30.73 1.56 -21.68
CA VAL A 56 -31.71 0.49 -21.88
C VAL A 56 -31.44 -0.61 -20.84
N SER A 57 -32.47 -1.06 -20.13
CA SER A 57 -32.39 -2.08 -19.07
C SER A 57 -31.58 -3.34 -19.49
N ALA A 58 -31.69 -3.76 -20.76
CA ALA A 58 -30.91 -4.86 -21.31
C ALA A 58 -29.39 -4.57 -21.40
N LEU A 59 -29.02 -3.33 -21.74
CA LEU A 59 -27.62 -2.89 -21.79
C LEU A 59 -27.01 -2.85 -20.38
N ILE A 60 -27.75 -2.36 -19.37
CA ILE A 60 -27.32 -2.38 -17.96
C ILE A 60 -27.01 -3.82 -17.53
N ARG A 61 -27.93 -4.76 -17.76
CA ARG A 61 -27.71 -6.17 -17.42
C ARG A 61 -26.47 -6.75 -18.10
N LYS A 62 -26.22 -6.39 -19.37
CA LYS A 62 -25.02 -6.82 -20.09
C LYS A 62 -23.75 -6.26 -19.43
N GLN A 63 -23.73 -4.97 -19.10
CA GLN A 63 -22.55 -4.34 -18.48
C GLN A 63 -22.27 -4.86 -17.08
N VAL A 64 -23.31 -5.09 -16.27
CA VAL A 64 -23.16 -5.73 -14.96
C VAL A 64 -22.58 -7.13 -15.09
N LYS A 65 -23.02 -7.93 -16.09
CA LYS A 65 -22.43 -9.25 -16.35
C LYS A 65 -20.96 -9.18 -16.77
N VAL A 66 -20.60 -8.22 -17.62
CA VAL A 66 -19.20 -7.99 -18.02
C VAL A 66 -18.35 -7.63 -16.80
N PHE A 67 -18.84 -6.72 -15.95
CA PHE A 67 -18.16 -6.35 -14.72
C PHE A 67 -17.99 -7.52 -13.76
N GLN A 68 -19.01 -8.37 -13.59
CA GLN A 68 -18.89 -9.60 -12.79
C GLN A 68 -17.80 -10.53 -13.33
N GLN A 69 -17.70 -10.68 -14.65
CA GLN A 69 -16.65 -11.51 -15.26
C GLN A 69 -15.25 -10.94 -15.05
N LEU A 70 -15.10 -9.61 -15.08
CA LEU A 70 -13.83 -8.93 -14.77
C LEU A 70 -13.44 -9.14 -13.31
N LEU A 71 -14.39 -9.00 -12.37
CA LEU A 71 -14.16 -9.29 -10.95
C LEU A 71 -13.75 -10.74 -10.71
N GLU A 72 -14.36 -11.71 -11.40
CA GLU A 72 -13.96 -13.12 -11.29
C GLU A 72 -12.55 -13.37 -11.82
N ASN A 73 -12.13 -12.64 -12.86
CA ASN A 73 -10.77 -12.72 -13.37
C ASN A 73 -9.77 -12.09 -12.39
N GLU A 74 -10.11 -10.94 -11.79
CA GLU A 74 -9.28 -10.33 -10.74
C GLU A 74 -9.20 -11.22 -9.50
N ARG A 75 -10.31 -11.85 -9.08
CA ARG A 75 -10.33 -12.84 -7.99
C ARG A 75 -9.35 -13.98 -8.24
N LYS A 76 -9.31 -14.54 -9.45
CA LYS A 76 -8.36 -15.60 -9.81
C LYS A 76 -6.90 -15.14 -9.76
N LYS A 77 -6.64 -13.85 -10.03
CA LYS A 77 -5.30 -13.27 -9.93
C LYS A 77 -4.88 -12.97 -8.49
N MET A 78 -5.81 -12.95 -7.52
CA MET A 78 -5.48 -12.67 -6.11
C MET A 78 -4.52 -13.70 -5.50
N ASP A 79 -4.56 -14.96 -5.95
CA ASP A 79 -3.59 -15.98 -5.53
C ASP A 79 -2.16 -15.62 -5.98
N THR A 80 -2.03 -15.03 -7.17
CA THR A 80 -0.76 -14.51 -7.69
C THR A 80 -0.30 -13.29 -6.90
N VAL A 81 -1.20 -12.33 -6.63
CA VAL A 81 -0.92 -11.14 -5.80
C VAL A 81 -0.40 -11.55 -4.42
N THR A 82 -1.00 -12.58 -3.81
CA THR A 82 -0.58 -13.11 -2.51
C THR A 82 0.86 -13.66 -2.56
N LYS A 83 1.22 -14.39 -3.62
CA LYS A 83 2.57 -14.93 -3.82
C LYS A 83 3.62 -13.85 -4.11
N GLU A 84 3.26 -12.83 -4.90
CA GLU A 84 4.16 -11.72 -5.21
C GLU A 84 4.43 -10.84 -3.97
N MET A 85 3.40 -10.61 -3.15
CA MET A 85 3.55 -9.88 -1.89
C MET A 85 4.43 -10.60 -0.87
N SER A 86 4.31 -11.93 -0.73
CA SER A 86 5.17 -12.69 0.19
C SER A 86 6.64 -12.64 -0.25
N ALA A 87 6.92 -12.78 -1.54
CA ALA A 87 8.27 -12.65 -2.10
C ALA A 87 8.86 -11.24 -1.90
N SER A 88 8.05 -10.18 -2.10
CA SER A 88 8.46 -8.79 -1.88
C SER A 88 8.70 -8.48 -0.39
N TYR A 89 7.88 -9.01 0.51
CA TYR A 89 8.07 -8.84 1.96
C TYR A 89 9.34 -9.52 2.46
N GLU A 90 9.65 -10.73 1.97
CA GLU A 90 10.86 -11.46 2.33
C GLU A 90 12.14 -10.74 1.89
N THR A 91 12.16 -10.24 0.66
CA THR A 91 13.30 -9.47 0.14
C THR A 91 13.51 -8.16 0.90
N SER A 92 12.42 -7.45 1.24
CA SER A 92 12.45 -6.22 2.04
C SER A 92 12.93 -6.48 3.48
N ARG A 93 12.46 -7.56 4.11
CA ARG A 93 12.90 -7.96 5.46
C ARG A 93 14.38 -8.34 5.49
N LYS A 94 14.88 -9.02 4.46
CA LYS A 94 16.29 -9.39 4.34
C LYS A 94 17.20 -8.15 4.23
N ARG A 95 16.78 -7.15 3.45
CA ARG A 95 17.47 -5.84 3.37
C ARG A 95 17.45 -5.07 4.69
N LYS A 96 16.29 -5.01 5.38
CA LYS A 96 16.15 -4.33 6.68
C LYS A 96 17.05 -4.95 7.75
N ARG A 97 17.18 -6.29 7.79
CA ARG A 97 18.13 -6.97 8.68
C ARG A 97 19.59 -6.65 8.36
N GLY A 98 19.96 -6.58 7.07
CA GLY A 98 21.30 -6.18 6.64
C GLY A 98 21.68 -4.79 7.11
N ASN A 99 20.80 -3.81 6.93
CA ASN A 99 21.05 -2.42 7.35
C ASN A 99 21.17 -2.27 8.88
N ILE A 100 20.38 -3.01 9.66
CA ILE A 100 20.49 -3.02 11.13
C ILE A 100 21.86 -3.59 11.56
N HIS A 101 22.32 -4.66 10.91
CA HIS A 101 23.61 -5.26 11.21
C HIS A 101 24.76 -4.29 10.89
N ILE A 102 24.73 -3.65 9.72
CA ILE A 102 25.73 -2.65 9.31
C ILE A 102 25.76 -1.47 10.29
N ASN A 103 24.61 -0.90 10.63
CA ASN A 103 24.54 0.23 11.56
C ASN A 103 25.07 -0.12 12.97
N ARG A 104 24.82 -1.34 13.46
CA ARG A 104 25.37 -1.81 14.74
C ARG A 104 26.89 -1.97 14.70
N VAL A 105 27.42 -2.50 13.60
CA VAL A 105 28.87 -2.65 13.40
C VAL A 105 29.53 -1.28 13.34
N VAL A 106 29.01 -0.36 12.53
CA VAL A 106 29.54 1.02 12.42
C VAL A 106 29.51 1.73 13.78
N ALA A 107 28.40 1.66 14.51
CA ALA A 107 28.29 2.24 15.85
C ALA A 107 29.29 1.66 16.84
N ALA A 108 29.52 0.33 16.82
CA ALA A 108 30.50 -0.32 17.67
C ALA A 108 31.94 0.11 17.31
N THR A 109 32.26 0.24 16.02
CA THR A 109 33.58 0.70 15.56
C THR A 109 33.84 2.15 15.97
N GLU A 110 32.87 3.04 15.81
CA GLU A 110 33.00 4.44 16.27
C GLU A 110 33.20 4.55 17.78
N MET A 111 32.47 3.75 18.58
CA MET A 111 32.63 3.72 20.03
C MET A 111 34.03 3.25 20.45
N LEU A 112 34.56 2.20 19.81
CA LEU A 112 35.92 1.71 20.06
C LEU A 112 36.99 2.73 19.65
N SER A 113 36.74 3.50 18.60
CA SER A 113 37.67 4.54 18.10
C SER A 113 37.78 5.73 19.04
N ARG A 114 36.75 5.99 19.88
CA ARG A 114 36.71 7.12 20.82
C ARG A 114 37.34 6.83 22.19
N ILE A 115 37.68 5.57 22.46
CA ILE A 115 38.27 5.13 23.74
C ILE A 115 39.81 5.06 23.65
N LYS A 116 40.38 5.31 22.47
CA LYS A 116 41.83 5.27 22.22
C LYS A 116 42.39 6.67 22.03
#